data_AF-A0A662E3U7-F1
#
_entry.id   AF-A0A662E3U7-F1
#
_cell.length_a   1.000
_cell.length_b   1.000
_cell.length_c   1.000
_cell.angle_alpha   90.00
_cell.angle_beta   90.00
_cell.angle_gamma   90.00
#
_symmetry.space_group_name_H-M   'P 1'
#
loop_
_entity.id
_entity.type
_entity.pdbx_description
1 polymer ?
#
loop_
_entity_poly.entity_id
_entity_poly.type
_entity_poly.pdbx_seq_one_letter_code
_entity_poly.pdbx_strand_id
1 'polypeptide(L)'
;MTRTAWGAGLATIAADDSVLDTWYRWLGWGEFGDDNCPTDEIESNLGMRDRADEVRGVTVRPIRITIDVDEPPSSPSDAYLRLHLLSHRLTAPRSINMEGTFGSLTNVAWTNL
;
A
#
# COMPACT_ATOMS: atom_id res chain seq x y z
N MET A 1 19.09 8.58 10.68
CA MET A 1 18.08 7.58 11.10
C MET A 1 17.04 7.54 10.00
N THR A 2 16.81 6.36 9.44
CA THR A 2 15.81 6.11 8.40
C THR A 2 14.41 6.33 8.98
N ARG A 3 13.57 7.09 8.28
CA ARG A 3 12.16 7.28 8.68
C ARG A 3 11.33 6.24 7.95
N THR A 4 10.95 5.18 8.65
CA THR A 4 10.17 4.10 8.07
C THR A 4 8.68 4.27 8.36
N ALA A 5 7.86 3.85 7.41
CA ALA A 5 6.43 3.69 7.60
C ALA A 5 6.00 2.32 7.05
N TRP A 6 4.96 1.76 7.63
CA TRP A 6 4.41 0.48 7.22
C TRP A 6 2.94 0.58 6.85
N GLY A 7 2.49 -0.37 6.04
CA GLY A 7 1.09 -0.51 5.66
C GLY A 7 0.71 -1.97 5.45
N ALA A 8 -0.46 -2.36 5.94
CA ALA A 8 -1.09 -3.64 5.67
C ALA A 8 -2.49 -3.45 5.07
N GLY A 9 -2.78 -4.18 4.01
CA GLY A 9 -3.97 -3.94 3.19
C GLY A 9 -4.13 -4.89 2.01
N LEU A 10 -4.85 -4.45 0.99
CA LEU A 10 -5.19 -5.23 -0.19
C LEU A 10 -4.73 -4.51 -1.45
N ALA A 11 -3.96 -5.21 -2.29
CA ALA A 11 -3.57 -4.75 -3.62
C ALA A 11 -4.45 -5.39 -4.69
N THR A 12 -4.97 -4.62 -5.63
CA THR A 12 -5.64 -5.16 -6.83
C THR A 12 -4.61 -5.28 -7.95
N ILE A 13 -4.44 -6.50 -8.46
CA ILE A 13 -3.43 -6.85 -9.45
C ILE A 13 -4.15 -7.30 -10.73
N ALA A 14 -3.79 -6.72 -11.87
CA ALA A 14 -4.31 -7.12 -13.17
C ALA A 14 -3.68 -8.43 -13.68
N ALA A 15 -4.23 -9.00 -14.75
CA ALA A 15 -3.74 -10.24 -15.35
C ALA A 15 -2.31 -10.15 -15.92
N ASP A 16 -1.77 -8.95 -16.14
CA ASP A 16 -0.40 -8.69 -16.57
C ASP A 16 0.56 -8.40 -15.40
N ASP A 17 0.14 -8.74 -14.17
CA ASP A 17 0.84 -8.47 -12.91
C ASP A 17 1.01 -6.99 -12.55
N SER A 18 0.39 -6.06 -13.30
CA SER A 18 0.38 -4.65 -12.91
C SER A 18 -0.47 -4.43 -11.66
N VAL A 19 0.06 -3.69 -10.70
CA VAL A 19 -0.70 -3.24 -9.54
C VAL A 19 -1.55 -2.04 -9.98
N LEU A 20 -2.87 -2.19 -9.89
CA LEU A 20 -3.82 -1.14 -10.23
C LEU A 20 -3.97 -0.18 -9.05
N ASP A 21 -4.24 -0.71 -7.86
CA ASP A 21 -4.32 0.06 -6.63
C ASP A 21 -3.91 -0.76 -5.41
N THR A 22 -3.62 -0.06 -4.31
CA THR A 22 -3.42 -0.69 -3.01
C THR A 22 -4.15 0.12 -1.94
N TRP A 23 -5.08 -0.53 -1.25
CA TRP A 23 -5.81 0.06 -0.14
C TRP A 23 -5.24 -0.43 1.19
N TYR A 24 -4.82 0.51 2.04
CA TYR A 24 -4.27 0.23 3.37
C TYR A 24 -5.30 0.47 4.45
N ARG A 25 -5.76 -0.62 5.09
CA ARG A 25 -6.66 -0.54 6.27
C ARG A 25 -5.88 -0.21 7.54
N TRP A 26 -4.66 -0.75 7.67
CA TRP A 26 -3.76 -0.48 8.77
C TRP A 26 -2.47 0.11 8.24
N LEU A 27 -1.97 1.12 8.93
CA LEU A 27 -0.73 1.82 8.57
C LEU A 27 -0.20 2.57 9.78
N GLY A 28 1.12 2.80 9.81
CA GLY A 28 1.79 3.46 10.90
C GLY A 28 3.24 3.83 10.60
N TRP A 29 3.88 4.45 11.57
CA TRP A 29 5.32 4.72 11.55
C TRP A 29 6.11 3.53 12.11
N GLY A 30 7.37 3.38 11.69
CA GLY A 30 8.23 2.24 12.02
C GLY A 30 8.16 1.15 10.95
N GLU A 31 8.48 -0.07 11.35
CA GLU A 31 8.45 -1.25 10.48
C GLU A 31 7.21 -2.11 10.77
N PHE A 32 6.73 -2.80 9.73
CA PHE A 32 5.71 -3.83 9.92
C PHE A 32 6.25 -4.92 10.84
N GLY A 33 5.53 -5.20 11.94
CA GLY A 33 5.95 -6.17 12.94
C GLY A 33 6.63 -5.58 14.18
N ASP A 34 6.89 -4.26 14.21
CA ASP A 34 7.37 -3.58 15.42
C ASP A 34 6.32 -3.62 16.55
N ASP A 35 6.74 -3.34 17.79
CA ASP A 35 5.89 -3.36 18.98
C ASP A 35 4.61 -2.51 18.88
N ASN A 36 4.64 -1.45 18.05
CA ASN A 36 3.49 -0.56 17.83
C ASN A 36 2.57 -1.01 16.67
N CYS A 37 2.95 -2.06 15.93
CA CYS A 37 2.16 -2.66 14.87
C CYS A 37 1.22 -3.71 15.48
N PRO A 38 -0.11 -3.59 15.33
CA PRO A 38 -1.07 -4.57 15.85
C PRO A 38 -1.12 -5.83 14.96
N THR A 39 0.02 -6.53 14.86
CA THR A 39 0.24 -7.62 13.90
C THR A 39 -0.78 -8.74 14.08
N ASP A 40 -1.08 -9.15 15.31
CA ASP A 40 -2.07 -10.22 15.57
C ASP A 40 -3.47 -9.86 15.04
N GLU A 41 -3.90 -8.60 15.21
CA GLU A 41 -5.18 -8.12 14.67
C GLU A 41 -5.14 -8.12 13.14
N ILE A 42 -4.06 -7.61 12.56
CA ILE A 42 -3.88 -7.54 11.10
C ILE A 42 -3.94 -8.94 10.51
N GLU A 43 -3.17 -9.89 11.04
CA GLU A 43 -3.13 -11.25 10.52
C GLU A 43 -4.49 -11.96 10.65
N SER A 44 -5.18 -11.78 11.77
CA SER A 44 -6.49 -12.38 11.98
C SER A 44 -7.57 -11.85 11.03
N ASN A 45 -7.46 -10.59 10.57
CA ASN A 45 -8.49 -9.95 9.74
C ASN A 45 -8.13 -9.92 8.24
N LEU A 46 -6.86 -9.71 7.91
CA LEU A 46 -6.39 -9.58 6.53
C LEU A 46 -6.16 -10.95 5.87
N GLY A 47 -5.62 -11.90 6.65
CA GLY A 47 -5.21 -13.21 6.16
C GLY A 47 -4.14 -13.16 5.06
N MET A 48 -3.92 -14.29 4.40
CA MET A 48 -2.89 -14.48 3.37
C MET A 48 -3.45 -14.95 2.03
N ARG A 49 -4.77 -15.04 1.89
CA ARG A 49 -5.40 -15.65 0.72
C ARG A 49 -5.76 -14.60 -0.32
N ASP A 50 -5.27 -14.82 -1.53
CA ASP A 50 -5.71 -14.08 -2.70
C ASP A 50 -7.19 -14.35 -3.00
N ARG A 51 -7.87 -13.33 -3.52
CA ARG A 51 -9.25 -13.43 -4.03
C ARG A 51 -9.27 -13.03 -5.50
N ALA A 52 -9.59 -13.97 -6.36
CA ALA A 52 -9.80 -13.70 -7.78
C ALA A 52 -11.17 -13.05 -8.03
N ASP A 53 -11.20 -12.12 -8.99
CA ASP A 53 -12.40 -11.54 -9.58
C ASP A 53 -12.35 -11.83 -11.08
N GLU A 54 -13.09 -12.86 -11.50
CA GLU A 54 -13.09 -13.35 -12.89
C GLU A 54 -13.75 -12.37 -13.85
N VAL A 55 -14.70 -11.55 -13.38
CA VAL A 55 -15.43 -10.58 -14.21
C VAL A 55 -14.51 -9.46 -14.65
N ARG A 56 -13.69 -8.95 -13.72
CA ARG A 56 -12.70 -7.90 -14.00
C ARG A 56 -11.35 -8.45 -14.46
N GLY A 57 -11.09 -9.74 -14.27
CA GLY A 57 -9.80 -10.37 -14.58
C GLY A 57 -8.68 -9.87 -13.66
N VAL A 58 -8.99 -9.64 -12.38
CA VAL A 58 -8.03 -9.13 -11.39
C VAL A 58 -7.90 -10.07 -10.19
N THR A 59 -6.77 -10.01 -9.50
CA THR A 59 -6.53 -10.69 -8.23
C THR A 59 -6.37 -9.66 -7.12
N VAL A 60 -7.17 -9.77 -6.07
CA VAL A 60 -7.00 -8.97 -4.86
C VAL A 60 -6.11 -9.74 -3.88
N ARG A 61 -4.94 -9.18 -3.57
CA ARG A 61 -3.89 -9.82 -2.78
C ARG A 61 -3.64 -9.10 -1.45
N PRO A 62 -3.65 -9.80 -0.31
CA PRO A 62 -3.14 -9.28 0.95
C PRO A 62 -1.68 -8.84 0.84
N ILE A 63 -1.38 -7.63 1.29
CA ILE A 63 -0.03 -7.06 1.23
C ILE A 63 0.35 -6.41 2.56
N ARG A 64 1.63 -6.55 2.93
CA ARG A 64 2.28 -5.87 4.06
C ARG A 64 3.61 -5.33 3.56
N ILE A 65 3.85 -4.04 3.72
CA ILE A 65 5.12 -3.43 3.33
C ILE A 65 5.62 -2.49 4.42
N THR A 66 6.94 -2.31 4.43
CA THR A 66 7.65 -1.23 5.09
C THR A 66 8.36 -0.43 4.00
N ILE A 67 8.31 0.90 4.10
CA ILE A 67 8.97 1.82 3.16
C ILE A 67 9.85 2.80 3.94
N ASP A 68 10.97 3.22 3.33
CA ASP A 68 11.68 4.43 3.75
C ASP A 68 11.01 5.63 3.09
N VAL A 69 10.45 6.54 3.89
CA VAL A 69 9.69 7.68 3.35
C VAL A 69 10.59 8.79 2.79
N ASP A 70 11.90 8.72 3.02
CA ASP A 70 12.85 9.71 2.51
C ASP A 70 13.43 9.28 1.13
N GLU A 71 13.31 8.00 0.77
CA GLU A 71 13.65 7.47 -0.57
C GLU A 71 12.46 7.60 -1.56
N PRO A 72 12.72 7.65 -2.89
CA PRO A 72 11.67 7.58 -3.90
C PRO A 72 10.84 6.29 -3.80
N PRO A 73 9.55 6.31 -4.21
CA PRO A 73 8.70 5.14 -4.20
C PRO A 73 9.27 4.05 -5.12
N SER A 74 9.44 2.86 -4.55
CA SER A 74 10.02 1.69 -5.22
C SER A 74 8.99 0.85 -6.00
N SER A 75 7.70 1.06 -5.74
CA SER A 75 6.60 0.29 -6.33
C SER A 75 5.28 1.09 -6.34
N PRO A 76 4.25 0.66 -7.09
CA PRO A 76 2.92 1.27 -7.02
C PRO A 76 2.33 1.21 -5.60
N SER A 77 2.47 0.07 -4.89
CA SER A 77 1.98 -0.08 -3.51
C SER A 77 2.65 0.89 -2.53
N ASP A 78 3.96 1.11 -2.67
CA ASP A 78 4.71 2.13 -1.93
C ASP A 78 4.13 3.53 -2.19
N ALA A 79 3.92 3.89 -3.46
CA ALA A 79 3.28 5.15 -3.83
C ALA A 79 1.88 5.31 -3.18
N TYR A 80 1.04 4.27 -3.22
CA TYR A 80 -0.26 4.27 -2.54
C TYR A 80 -0.12 4.43 -1.02
N LEU A 81 0.86 3.80 -0.37
CA LEU A 81 1.09 3.94 1.07
C LEU A 81 1.42 5.40 1.42
N ARG A 82 2.27 6.06 0.65
CA ARG A 82 2.60 7.49 0.85
C ARG A 82 1.37 8.39 0.73
N LEU A 83 0.51 8.14 -0.26
CA LEU A 83 -0.75 8.84 -0.43
C LEU A 83 -1.70 8.60 0.75
N HIS A 84 -1.74 7.38 1.32
CA HIS A 84 -2.51 7.09 2.51
C HIS A 84 -1.94 7.80 3.75
N LEU A 85 -0.62 7.84 3.95
CA LEU A 85 0.00 8.58 5.06
C LEU A 85 -0.38 10.07 5.05
N LEU A 86 -0.41 10.69 3.86
CA LEU A 86 -0.86 12.07 3.66
C LEU A 86 -2.36 12.21 3.97
N SER A 87 -3.19 11.35 3.40
CA SER A 87 -4.65 11.42 3.53
C SER A 87 -5.13 11.14 4.96
N HIS A 88 -4.43 10.26 5.68
CA HIS A 88 -4.65 9.98 7.10
C HIS A 88 -4.05 11.04 8.02
N ARG A 89 -3.35 12.06 7.48
CA ARG A 89 -2.67 13.12 8.24
C ARG A 89 -1.62 12.58 9.21
N LEU A 90 -1.04 11.41 8.92
CA LEU A 90 0.11 10.88 9.65
C LEU A 90 1.38 11.65 9.31
N THR A 91 1.39 12.30 8.15
CA THR A 91 2.46 13.17 7.68
C THR A 91 1.89 14.43 7.04
N ALA A 92 2.65 15.52 7.06
CA ALA A 92 2.25 16.78 6.42
C ALA A 92 2.59 16.79 4.93
N PRO A 93 1.93 17.62 4.10
CA PRO A 93 2.38 17.87 2.74
C PRO A 93 3.85 18.29 2.70
N ARG A 94 4.60 17.82 1.67
CA ARG A 94 6.02 18.11 1.45
C ARG A 94 6.98 17.62 2.55
N SER A 95 6.58 16.61 3.34
CA SER A 95 7.42 16.05 4.41
C SER A 95 7.85 14.58 4.22
N ILE A 96 7.47 13.98 3.10
CA ILE A 96 7.94 12.67 2.62
C ILE A 96 8.30 12.79 1.14
N ASN A 97 9.18 11.94 0.65
CA ASN A 97 9.60 11.92 -0.74
C ASN A 97 8.46 11.40 -1.63
N MET A 98 8.10 12.17 -2.66
CA MET A 98 7.05 11.85 -3.64
C MET A 98 7.59 11.95 -5.08
N GLU A 99 8.91 12.01 -5.24
CA GLU A 99 9.55 12.08 -6.55
C GLU A 99 9.32 10.77 -7.31
N GLY A 100 8.89 10.84 -8.57
CA GLY A 100 8.64 9.64 -9.37
C GLY A 100 7.28 8.95 -9.12
N THR A 101 6.46 9.40 -8.15
CA THR A 101 5.15 8.79 -7.86
C THR A 101 4.27 8.62 -9.10
N PHE A 102 4.22 9.59 -10.00
CA PHE A 102 3.40 9.49 -11.21
C PHE A 102 3.87 8.38 -12.17
N GLY A 103 5.18 8.16 -12.27
CA GLY A 103 5.75 7.08 -13.08
C GLY A 103 5.55 5.69 -12.48
N SER A 104 5.36 5.61 -11.16
CA SER A 104 5.08 4.36 -10.44
C SER A 104 3.62 3.94 -10.50
N LEU A 105 2.67 4.83 -10.80
CA LEU A 105 1.24 4.53 -10.74
C LEU A 105 0.70 4.10 -12.11
N THR A 106 0.01 2.96 -12.12
CA THR A 106 -0.68 2.44 -13.31
C THR A 106 -1.88 3.34 -13.65
N ASN A 107 -2.16 3.54 -14.94
CA ASN A 107 -3.39 4.20 -15.36
C ASN A 107 -4.58 3.23 -15.22
N VAL A 108 -5.59 3.58 -14.43
CA VAL A 108 -6.68 2.67 -14.02
C VAL A 108 -8.04 3.20 -14.48
N ALA A 109 -8.89 2.29 -14.96
CA ALA A 109 -10.32 2.54 -15.12
C ALA A 109 -11.04 2.28 -13.79
N TRP A 110 -11.49 3.34 -13.11
CA TRP A 110 -12.24 3.25 -11.85
C TRP A 110 -13.72 2.98 -12.12
N THR A 111 -14.23 1.84 -11.64
CA THR A 111 -15.61 1.38 -11.90
C THR A 111 -16.36 1.10 -10.60
N ASN A 112 -17.66 0.82 -10.71
CA ASN A 112 -18.52 0.42 -9.61
C ASN A 112 -18.64 -1.11 -9.43
N LEU A 113 -17.81 -1.87 -10.15
CA LEU A 113 -17.81 -3.34 -10.15
C LEU A 113 -16.93 -3.91 -9.03
#